data_AF-A0A526YEZ7-F1
#
_entry.id   AF-A0A526YEZ7-F1
#
_cell.length_a   1.000
_cell.length_b   1.000
_cell.length_c   1.000
_cell.angle_alpha   90.00
_cell.angle_beta   90.00
_cell.angle_gamma   90.00
#
_symmetry.space_group_name_H-M   'P 1'
#
loop_
_entity.id
_entity.type
_entity.pdbx_description
1 polymer ?
#
loop_
_entity_poly.entity_id
_entity_poly.type
_entity_poly.pdbx_seq_one_letter_code
_entity_poly.pdbx_strand_id
1 'polypeptide(L)'
;PVPVVENYNGKRGLPYASWGIGISAASKHQEEAWKLVQYLMSEKVNAKLVTLANAFPGNVNAKPDFVTSDKAFAKAFEIFKTGYLANE
;
A
#
# COMPACT_ATOMS: atom_id res chain seq x y z
N PRO A 1 8.53 14.31 5.60
CA PRO A 1 9.61 13.33 5.82
C PRO A 1 9.25 12.42 7.00
N VAL A 2 9.68 11.15 6.99
CA VAL A 2 9.44 10.20 8.09
C VAL A 2 9.99 10.78 9.41
N PRO A 3 9.18 10.87 10.49
CA PRO A 3 9.66 11.36 11.79
C PRO A 3 10.75 10.47 12.38
N VAL A 4 11.73 11.08 13.03
CA VAL A 4 12.81 10.39 13.75
C VAL A 4 13.12 11.16 15.03
N VAL A 5 13.77 10.50 15.99
CA VAL A 5 14.26 11.16 17.20
C VAL A 5 15.33 12.20 16.88
N GLU A 6 15.49 13.19 17.76
CA GLU A 6 16.52 14.22 17.63
C GLU A 6 17.92 13.60 17.54
N ASN A 7 18.81 14.20 16.75
CA ASN A 7 20.17 13.73 16.49
C ASN A 7 20.28 12.36 15.79
N TYR A 8 19.19 11.82 15.22
CA TYR A 8 19.26 10.61 14.40
C TYR A 8 19.88 10.90 13.02
N ASN A 9 21.08 10.35 12.78
CA ASN A 9 21.84 10.51 11.53
C ASN A 9 21.73 9.29 10.59
N GLY A 10 20.93 8.29 10.93
CA GLY A 10 20.74 7.07 10.13
C GLY A 10 19.73 7.22 8.99
N LYS A 11 19.52 6.14 8.24
CA LYS A 11 18.49 6.09 7.18
C LYS A 11 17.10 6.07 7.79
N ARG A 12 16.24 6.97 7.33
CA ARG A 12 14.82 7.01 7.73
C ARG A 12 14.04 5.95 6.94
N GLY A 13 13.24 5.15 7.61
CA GLY A 13 12.38 4.14 7.00
C GLY A 13 11.02 4.08 7.68
N LEU A 14 10.01 3.66 6.95
CA LEU A 14 8.69 3.33 7.47
C LEU A 14 8.59 1.80 7.55
N PRO A 15 8.36 1.19 8.73
CA PRO A 15 8.04 -0.23 8.80
C PRO A 15 6.77 -0.49 7.99
N TYR A 16 6.82 -1.50 7.14
CA TYR A 16 5.77 -1.81 6.19
C TYR A 16 5.34 -3.27 6.33
N ALA A 17 4.19 -3.47 6.95
CA ALA A 17 3.49 -4.75 6.92
C ALA A 17 2.88 -4.99 5.54
N SER A 18 3.60 -5.70 4.67
CA SER A 18 3.15 -5.97 3.31
C SER A 18 2.09 -7.06 3.25
N TRP A 19 0.95 -6.78 2.61
CA TRP A 19 -0.05 -7.79 2.28
C TRP A 19 0.11 -8.22 0.82
N GLY A 20 0.53 -9.47 0.61
CA GLY A 20 0.69 -10.06 -0.72
C GLY A 20 -0.51 -10.89 -1.13
N ILE A 21 -0.82 -10.89 -2.42
CA ILE A 21 -1.71 -11.87 -3.04
C ILE A 21 -0.88 -12.74 -4.00
N GLY A 22 -1.02 -14.05 -3.84
CA GLY A 22 -0.31 -15.03 -4.66
C GLY A 22 -1.28 -16.05 -5.25
N ILE A 23 -0.85 -16.68 -6.34
CA ILE A 23 -1.58 -17.79 -6.95
C ILE A 23 -0.85 -19.07 -6.57
N SER A 24 -1.59 -20.05 -6.05
CA SER A 24 -1.02 -21.37 -5.76
C SER A 24 -0.45 -22.00 -7.04
N ALA A 25 0.77 -22.54 -6.96
CA ALA A 25 1.41 -23.25 -8.07
C ALA A 25 0.59 -24.47 -8.54
N ALA A 26 -0.23 -25.05 -7.65
CA ALA A 26 -1.09 -26.18 -7.96
C ALA A 26 -2.46 -25.78 -8.58
N SER A 27 -2.74 -24.48 -8.77
CA SER A 27 -3.99 -24.04 -9.36
C SER A 27 -4.15 -24.57 -10.79
N LYS A 28 -5.32 -25.14 -11.09
CA LYS A 28 -5.73 -25.52 -12.46
C LYS A 28 -6.23 -24.32 -13.28
N HIS A 29 -6.32 -23.14 -12.66
CA HIS A 29 -6.90 -21.92 -13.23
C HIS A 29 -5.91 -20.75 -13.09
N GLN A 30 -4.68 -20.94 -13.56
CA GLN A 30 -3.61 -19.95 -13.41
C GLN A 30 -3.96 -18.63 -14.11
N GLU A 31 -4.48 -18.71 -15.34
CA GLU A 31 -4.81 -17.53 -16.15
C GLU A 31 -5.99 -16.76 -15.58
N GLU A 32 -7.04 -17.45 -15.15
CA GLU A 32 -8.21 -16.82 -14.54
C GLU A 32 -7.88 -16.20 -13.18
N ALA A 33 -7.07 -16.88 -12.37
CA ALA A 33 -6.58 -16.32 -11.11
C ALA A 33 -5.72 -15.07 -11.36
N TRP A 34 -4.90 -15.05 -12.41
CA TRP A 34 -4.12 -13.87 -12.78
C TRP A 34 -5.01 -12.69 -13.20
N LYS A 35 -6.09 -12.94 -13.96
CA LYS A 35 -7.08 -11.89 -14.28
C LYS A 35 -7.67 -11.26 -13.03
N LEU A 36 -7.95 -12.06 -11.99
CA LEU A 36 -8.43 -11.55 -10.71
C LEU A 36 -7.36 -10.69 -10.01
N VAL A 37 -6.10 -11.14 -9.97
CA VAL A 37 -4.99 -10.36 -9.41
C VAL A 37 -4.85 -9.02 -10.12
N GLN A 38 -4.87 -9.01 -11.46
CA GLN A 38 -4.82 -7.79 -12.27
C GLN A 38 -6.00 -6.86 -11.98
N TYR A 39 -7.20 -7.41 -11.83
CA TYR A 39 -8.38 -6.63 -11.46
C TYR A 39 -8.21 -5.97 -10.09
N LEU A 40 -7.82 -6.71 -9.06
CA LEU A 40 -7.61 -6.19 -7.69
C LEU A 40 -6.49 -5.14 -7.60
N MET A 41 -5.47 -5.28 -8.45
CA MET A 41 -4.35 -4.34 -8.53
C MET A 41 -4.60 -3.17 -9.47
N SER A 42 -5.71 -3.13 -10.21
CA SER A 42 -6.05 -1.98 -11.04
C SER A 42 -6.31 -0.74 -10.18
N GLU A 43 -5.95 0.45 -10.68
CA GLU A 43 -5.93 1.69 -9.91
C GLU A 43 -7.21 1.94 -9.10
N LYS A 44 -8.37 1.90 -9.77
CA LYS A 44 -9.68 2.17 -9.15
C LYS A 44 -10.10 1.10 -8.15
N VAL A 45 -9.83 -0.16 -8.47
CA VAL A 45 -10.22 -1.29 -7.60
C VAL A 45 -9.33 -1.34 -6.37
N ASN A 46 -8.02 -1.12 -6.53
CA ASN A 46 -7.07 -1.06 -5.43
C ASN A 46 -7.39 0.10 -4.49
N ALA A 47 -7.68 1.29 -5.03
CA ALA A 47 -8.14 2.43 -4.24
C ALA A 47 -9.38 2.12 -3.39
N LYS A 48 -10.39 1.46 -3.99
CA LYS A 48 -11.60 1.03 -3.26
C LYS A 48 -11.29 -0.01 -2.19
N LEU A 49 -10.50 -1.03 -2.52
CA LEU A 49 -10.15 -2.12 -1.61
C LEU A 49 -9.44 -1.59 -0.36
N VAL A 50 -8.42 -0.76 -0.54
CA VAL A 50 -7.66 -0.23 0.60
C VAL A 50 -8.43 0.83 1.36
N THR A 51 -9.38 1.53 0.72
CA THR A 51 -10.32 2.40 1.42
C THR A 51 -11.16 1.63 2.43
N LEU A 52 -11.71 0.48 2.04
CA LEU A 52 -12.48 -0.38 2.95
C LEU A 52 -11.64 -0.96 4.09
N ALA A 53 -10.34 -1.18 3.84
CA ALA A 53 -9.41 -1.73 4.82
C ALA A 53 -8.70 -0.68 5.69
N ASN A 54 -8.92 0.63 5.46
CA ASN A 54 -8.11 1.72 6.03
C ASN A 54 -6.60 1.51 5.83
N ALA A 55 -6.20 0.98 4.66
CA ALA A 55 -4.83 0.66 4.31
C ALA A 55 -4.29 1.58 3.19
N PHE A 56 -2.98 1.57 2.97
CA PHE A 56 -2.37 2.24 1.83
C PHE A 56 -2.25 1.32 0.61
N PRO A 57 -2.37 1.87 -0.61
CA PRO A 57 -2.45 1.08 -1.83
C PRO A 57 -1.10 0.43 -2.20
N GLY A 58 -1.20 -0.77 -2.76
CA GLY A 58 -0.07 -1.43 -3.44
C GLY A 58 0.11 -0.95 -4.88
N ASN A 59 -0.90 -0.29 -5.46
CA ASN A 59 -0.78 0.40 -6.75
C ASN A 59 -0.31 1.85 -6.54
N VAL A 60 0.81 2.23 -7.15
CA VAL A 60 1.42 3.56 -7.00
C VAL A 60 0.58 4.73 -7.51
N ASN A 61 -0.38 4.47 -8.40
CA ASN A 61 -1.29 5.47 -8.95
C ASN A 61 -2.60 5.57 -8.17
N ALA A 62 -2.91 4.59 -7.32
CA ALA A 62 -4.16 4.57 -6.58
C ALA A 62 -4.15 5.62 -5.45
N LYS A 63 -5.29 6.28 -5.25
CA LYS A 63 -5.50 7.24 -4.16
C LYS A 63 -6.74 6.79 -3.35
N PRO A 64 -6.58 6.40 -2.08
CA PRO A 64 -7.71 6.00 -1.23
C PRO A 64 -8.62 7.19 -0.90
N ASP A 65 -9.91 6.94 -0.71
CA ASP A 65 -10.90 8.00 -0.46
C ASP A 65 -10.75 8.60 0.95
N PHE A 66 -10.37 7.80 1.96
CA PHE A 66 -10.22 8.29 3.35
C PHE A 66 -9.09 9.31 3.53
N VAL A 67 -8.15 9.39 2.59
CA VAL A 67 -7.10 10.42 2.54
C VAL A 67 -7.74 11.81 2.38
N THR A 68 -8.98 11.89 1.89
CA THR A 68 -9.72 13.15 1.74
C THR A 68 -10.55 13.53 2.97
N SER A 69 -10.92 12.56 3.83
CA SER A 69 -11.78 12.81 4.99
C SER A 69 -11.00 13.04 6.29
N ASP A 70 -9.77 12.52 6.41
CA ASP A 70 -8.95 12.66 7.62
C ASP A 70 -7.56 13.25 7.31
N LYS A 71 -7.26 14.42 7.92
CA LYS A 71 -5.98 15.13 7.77
C LYS A 71 -4.78 14.31 8.27
N ALA A 72 -4.96 13.47 9.28
CA ALA A 72 -3.89 12.60 9.79
C ALA A 72 -3.55 11.53 8.76
N PHE A 73 -4.57 10.87 8.18
CA PHE A 73 -4.36 9.91 7.08
C PHE A 73 -3.79 10.57 5.83
N ALA A 74 -4.22 11.80 5.52
CA ALA A 74 -3.62 12.58 4.42
C ALA A 74 -2.12 12.76 4.64
N LYS A 75 -1.72 13.17 5.84
CA LYS A 75 -0.30 13.37 6.17
C LYS A 75 0.49 12.07 6.17
N ALA A 76 -0.09 10.99 6.70
CA ALA A 76 0.52 9.66 6.71
C ALA A 76 0.70 9.13 5.28
N PHE A 77 -0.26 9.36 4.38
CA PHE A 77 -0.16 8.96 2.97
C PHE A 77 0.96 9.72 2.23
N GLU A 78 1.14 11.02 2.48
CA GLU A 78 2.28 11.77 1.94
C GLU A 78 3.63 11.23 2.44
N ILE A 79 3.70 10.83 3.72
CA ILE A 79 4.89 10.18 4.28
C ILE A 79 5.12 8.81 3.64
N PHE A 80 4.06 8.02 3.45
CA PHE A 80 4.13 6.72 2.79
C PHE A 80 4.66 6.81 1.35
N LYS A 81 4.16 7.76 0.54
CA LYS A 81 4.62 7.96 -0.86
C LYS A 81 6.08 8.41 -0.98
N THR A 82 6.57 9.17 -0.01
CA THR A 82 7.91 9.78 -0.05
C THR A 82 8.94 9.04 0.80
N GLY A 83 8.49 8.10 1.62
CA GLY A 83 9.31 7.31 2.53
C GLY A 83 9.93 6.09 1.85
N TYR A 84 10.98 5.57 2.48
CA TYR A 84 11.51 4.25 2.15
C TYR A 84 10.78 3.21 2.99
N LEU A 85 10.10 2.26 2.33
CA LEU A 85 9.46 1.14 3.01
C LEU A 85 10.53 0.14 3.41
N ALA A 86 10.66 -0.11 4.71
CA ALA A 86 11.49 -1.16 5.27
C ALA A 86 10.58 -2.30 5.71
N ASN A 87 10.91 -3.53 5.33
CA ASN A 87 10.18 -4.69 5.84
C ASN A 87 10.31 -4.76 7.36
N GLU A 88 9.27 -5.25 8.04
CA GLU A 88 9.32 -5.57 9.46
C GLU A 88 10.26 -6.76 9.74
#